data_AF-A0A0H3UZT7-F1
#
_entry.id   AF-A0A0H3UZT7-F1
#
_cell.length_a   1.000
_cell.length_b   1.000
_cell.length_c   1.000
_cell.angle_alpha   90.00
_cell.angle_beta   90.00
_cell.angle_gamma   90.00
#
_symmetry.space_group_name_H-M   'P 1'
#
loop_
_entity.id
_entity.type
_entity.pdbx_description
1 polymer ?
#
loop_
_entity_poly.entity_id
_entity_poly.type
_entity_poly.pdbx_seq_one_letter_code
_entity_poly.pdbx_strand_id
1 'polypeptide(L)'
;SHIQATILCSKKVGLQIRTRSGGHDAEGLSYTSQVPFVIVDLRNMHSVKIDIRSQTAWVEAGATLGEVYYWINEKNENLSFPGGYCPTVGVGGHFSGGGYGALMRNYGLAADNIIDAHLVNVDGKVLDRKSMGEDLFWAIRGGGGENFGIIAAWKIRLVAVPSRATIFSVKRNMEIHGLVKLFNKWQNIAYKYDKDLLLMTHFITRNIIDNQGKNKTTVHGYFSCIFHGGVDSLVNLMNKSFPELGIKKTDCKELSWIDTTIFYSGVVNYNTTNFQKEILLDRSAGQKVAFSIKLDYVKKPIPETAIVKILEKLYEEDVGAGMYV
;
A
#
# COMPACT_ATOMS: atom_id res chain seq x y z
N SER A 1 8.70 27.50 -8.97
CA SER A 1 9.15 28.76 -8.34
C SER A 1 9.20 28.69 -6.82
N HIS A 2 8.10 28.39 -6.11
CA HIS A 2 8.08 28.42 -4.62
C HIS A 2 9.09 27.45 -3.99
N ILE A 3 9.11 26.18 -4.44
CA ILE A 3 10.09 25.18 -3.98
C ILE A 3 11.54 25.68 -4.18
N GLN A 4 11.83 26.27 -5.35
CA GLN A 4 13.17 26.79 -5.68
C GLN A 4 13.57 27.91 -4.72
N ALA A 5 12.66 28.86 -4.48
CA ALA A 5 12.89 29.95 -3.54
C ALA A 5 13.15 29.42 -2.11
N THR A 6 12.37 28.45 -1.65
CA THR A 6 12.59 27.85 -0.33
C THR A 6 13.95 27.19 -0.23
N ILE A 7 14.36 26.40 -1.23
CA ILE A 7 15.69 25.76 -1.26
C ILE A 7 16.80 26.81 -1.19
N LEU A 8 16.75 27.85 -2.04
CA LEU A 8 17.78 28.87 -2.12
C LEU A 8 17.85 29.72 -0.83
N CYS A 9 16.70 30.11 -0.28
CA CYS A 9 16.65 30.88 0.96
C CYS A 9 17.13 30.06 2.15
N SER A 10 16.64 28.82 2.31
CA SER A 10 17.08 27.92 3.38
C SER A 10 18.58 27.65 3.33
N LYS A 11 19.15 27.43 2.14
CA LYS A 11 20.60 27.29 1.93
C LYS A 11 21.35 28.57 2.36
N LYS A 12 20.83 29.75 2.03
CA LYS A 12 21.44 31.04 2.38
C LYS A 12 21.43 31.32 3.89
N VAL A 13 20.38 30.92 4.60
CA VAL A 13 20.21 31.20 6.05
C VAL A 13 20.57 30.02 6.95
N GLY A 14 21.01 28.89 6.39
CA GLY A 14 21.44 27.72 7.16
C GLY A 14 20.30 26.94 7.83
N LEU A 15 19.10 26.93 7.24
CA LEU A 15 17.96 26.13 7.74
C LEU A 15 17.85 24.79 7.00
N GLN A 16 17.63 23.71 7.75
CA GLN A 16 17.34 22.41 7.14
C GLN A 16 15.91 22.39 6.56
N ILE A 17 15.70 21.66 5.47
CA ILE A 17 14.35 21.39 4.93
C ILE A 17 13.95 19.96 5.26
N ARG A 18 12.69 19.79 5.69
CA ARG A 18 11.98 18.50 5.65
C ARG A 18 10.79 18.61 4.71
N THR A 19 10.70 17.71 3.74
CA THR A 19 9.61 17.72 2.76
C THR A 19 8.50 16.81 3.22
N ARG A 20 7.25 17.31 3.20
CA ARG A 20 6.07 16.52 3.54
C ARG A 20 5.10 16.47 2.37
N SER A 21 4.79 15.25 1.93
CA SER A 21 3.71 14.94 1.00
C SER A 21 2.47 14.49 1.80
N GLY A 22 2.25 13.18 1.99
CA GLY A 22 1.13 12.64 2.77
C GLY A 22 1.38 12.51 4.28
N GLY A 23 2.62 12.68 4.75
CA GLY A 23 2.95 12.62 6.18
C GLY A 23 2.90 11.22 6.82
N HIS A 24 3.09 10.17 6.02
CA HIS A 24 3.07 8.75 6.45
C HIS A 24 4.45 8.19 6.83
N ASP A 25 5.44 9.06 7.10
CA ASP A 25 6.75 8.59 7.55
C ASP A 25 6.63 7.92 8.93
N ALA A 26 7.09 6.67 9.03
CA ALA A 26 6.92 5.85 10.24
C ALA A 26 7.64 6.42 11.47
N GLU A 27 8.67 7.25 11.27
CA GLU A 27 9.48 7.88 12.31
C GLU A 27 9.27 9.40 12.36
N GLY A 28 8.28 9.91 11.61
CA GLY A 28 7.94 11.34 11.54
C GLY A 28 9.00 12.24 10.89
N LEU A 29 9.99 11.70 10.17
CA LEU A 29 11.13 12.43 9.61
C LEU A 29 10.74 13.51 8.59
N SER A 30 9.54 13.42 8.01
CA SER A 30 9.00 14.44 7.11
C SER A 30 8.56 15.74 7.82
N TYR A 31 8.45 15.74 9.16
CA TYR A 31 8.01 16.89 9.95
C TYR A 31 8.73 17.08 11.29
N THR A 32 9.77 16.30 11.57
CA THR A 32 10.63 16.45 12.75
C THR A 32 12.09 16.66 12.34
N SER A 33 12.84 17.38 13.18
CA SER A 33 14.29 17.50 13.06
C SER A 33 14.93 17.84 14.40
N GLN A 34 16.22 17.52 14.53
CA GLN A 34 17.05 17.84 15.68
C GLN A 34 17.74 19.22 15.55
N VAL A 35 17.66 19.85 14.38
CA VAL A 35 18.23 21.17 14.10
C VAL A 35 17.13 22.14 13.65
N PRO A 36 17.35 23.47 13.71
CA PRO A 36 16.42 24.44 13.15
C PRO A 36 16.07 24.12 11.69
N PHE A 37 14.78 23.97 11.41
CA PHE A 37 14.30 23.48 10.14
C PHE A 37 12.99 24.14 9.71
N VAL A 38 12.70 24.03 8.41
CA VAL A 38 11.42 24.39 7.81
C VAL A 38 10.80 23.17 7.15
N ILE A 39 9.47 23.12 7.12
CA ILE A 39 8.73 22.07 6.42
C ILE A 39 8.27 22.62 5.08
N VAL A 40 8.60 21.93 4.00
CA VAL A 40 7.99 22.14 2.68
C VAL A 40 6.83 21.16 2.55
N ASP A 41 5.63 21.64 2.88
CA ASP A 41 4.40 20.86 2.78
C ASP A 41 3.80 20.99 1.37
N LEU A 42 3.76 19.88 0.64
CA LEU A 42 3.38 19.85 -0.78
C LEU A 42 1.88 19.74 -1.02
N ARG A 43 1.03 19.80 0.02
CA ARG A 43 -0.43 19.56 -0.12
C ARG A 43 -1.13 20.35 -1.22
N ASN A 44 -0.63 21.52 -1.58
CA ASN A 44 -1.23 22.39 -2.61
C ASN A 44 -0.76 22.05 -4.04
N MET A 45 0.20 21.15 -4.20
CA MET A 45 0.68 20.63 -5.48
C MET A 45 0.21 19.18 -5.63
N HIS A 46 -1.07 19.01 -5.92
CA HIS A 46 -1.75 17.71 -5.97
C HIS A 46 -2.52 17.48 -7.28
N SER A 47 -2.17 18.20 -8.36
CA SER A 47 -2.78 18.01 -9.67
C SER A 47 -2.51 16.61 -10.24
N VAL A 48 -3.56 15.99 -10.79
CA VAL A 48 -3.51 14.71 -11.51
C VAL A 48 -4.01 14.93 -12.94
N LYS A 49 -3.11 14.85 -13.93
CA LYS A 49 -3.42 15.07 -15.36
C LYS A 49 -3.21 13.79 -16.13
N ILE A 50 -4.29 13.16 -16.56
CA ILE A 50 -4.29 11.85 -17.21
C ILE A 50 -4.49 12.00 -18.73
N ASP A 51 -3.64 11.31 -19.49
CA ASP A 51 -3.79 11.10 -20.93
C ASP A 51 -4.08 9.61 -21.20
N ILE A 52 -5.34 9.32 -21.50
CA ILE A 52 -5.81 7.96 -21.78
C ILE A 52 -5.27 7.41 -23.10
N ARG A 53 -4.93 8.27 -24.08
CA ARG A 53 -4.42 7.81 -25.38
C ARG A 53 -3.01 7.25 -25.23
N SER A 54 -2.16 7.94 -24.47
CA SER A 54 -0.80 7.46 -24.19
C SER A 54 -0.72 6.54 -22.97
N GLN A 55 -1.82 6.36 -22.23
CA GLN A 55 -1.87 5.64 -20.95
C GLN A 55 -0.81 6.15 -19.96
N THR A 56 -0.71 7.47 -19.84
CA THR A 56 0.19 8.12 -18.89
C THR A 56 -0.53 9.17 -18.06
N ALA A 57 0.04 9.54 -16.91
CA ALA A 57 -0.43 10.68 -16.14
C ALA A 57 0.74 11.46 -15.54
N TRP A 58 0.58 12.78 -15.47
CA TRP A 58 1.40 13.64 -14.61
C TRP A 58 0.71 13.81 -13.27
N VAL A 59 1.40 13.48 -12.18
CA VAL A 59 0.90 13.51 -10.81
C VAL A 59 1.83 14.36 -9.98
N GLU A 60 1.34 15.46 -9.42
CA GLU A 60 2.15 16.29 -8.53
C GLU A 60 2.40 15.59 -7.18
N ALA A 61 3.56 15.86 -6.58
CA ALA A 61 4.08 15.10 -5.45
C ALA A 61 3.25 15.22 -4.14
N GLY A 62 2.37 16.21 -4.04
CA GLY A 62 1.42 16.38 -2.94
C GLY A 62 0.12 15.62 -3.07
N ALA A 63 -0.12 14.95 -4.21
CA ALA A 63 -1.28 14.07 -4.38
C ALA A 63 -1.16 12.81 -3.51
N THR A 64 -2.29 12.22 -3.16
CA THR A 64 -2.38 10.93 -2.46
C THR A 64 -2.67 9.78 -3.43
N LEU A 65 -2.39 8.55 -3.01
CA LEU A 65 -2.75 7.35 -3.77
C LEU A 65 -4.25 7.28 -4.06
N GLY A 66 -5.10 7.66 -3.09
CA GLY A 66 -6.54 7.72 -3.26
C GLY A 66 -6.96 8.67 -4.37
N GLU A 67 -6.42 9.88 -4.41
CA GLU A 67 -6.65 10.85 -5.51
C GLU A 67 -6.22 10.26 -6.86
N VAL A 68 -5.04 9.63 -6.92
CA VAL A 68 -4.53 8.99 -8.15
C VAL A 68 -5.47 7.89 -8.63
N TYR A 69 -5.85 6.95 -7.76
CA TYR A 69 -6.73 5.84 -8.11
C TYR A 69 -8.11 6.32 -8.54
N TYR A 70 -8.68 7.28 -7.81
CA TYR A 70 -9.97 7.87 -8.13
C TYR A 70 -9.97 8.50 -9.53
N TRP A 71 -9.03 9.41 -9.81
CA TRP A 71 -9.03 10.13 -11.08
C TRP A 71 -8.70 9.23 -12.27
N ILE A 72 -7.88 8.18 -12.10
CA ILE A 72 -7.66 7.18 -13.16
C ILE A 72 -8.95 6.43 -13.45
N ASN A 73 -9.64 5.93 -12.42
CA ASN A 73 -10.89 5.19 -12.58
C ASN A 73 -11.98 6.05 -13.23
N GLU A 74 -12.10 7.32 -12.86
CA GLU A 74 -13.01 8.30 -13.49
C GLU A 74 -12.79 8.45 -15.00
N LYS A 75 -11.56 8.24 -15.47
CA LYS A 75 -11.23 8.32 -16.89
C LYS A 75 -11.38 6.99 -17.61
N ASN A 76 -11.09 5.87 -16.94
CA ASN A 76 -11.22 4.53 -17.49
C ASN A 76 -11.21 3.47 -16.38
N GLU A 77 -12.30 2.72 -16.24
CA GLU A 77 -12.44 1.68 -15.21
C GLU A 77 -11.47 0.50 -15.36
N ASN A 78 -10.92 0.29 -16.57
CA ASN A 78 -9.97 -0.78 -16.87
C ASN A 78 -8.51 -0.33 -16.80
N LEU A 79 -8.25 0.89 -16.31
CA LEU A 79 -6.90 1.37 -16.02
C LEU A 79 -6.74 1.63 -14.52
N SER A 80 -5.51 1.43 -14.05
CA SER A 80 -5.09 1.80 -12.70
C SER A 80 -3.59 2.07 -12.66
N PHE A 81 -3.03 2.10 -11.47
CA PHE A 81 -1.60 2.27 -11.23
C PHE A 81 -1.15 1.36 -10.07
N PRO A 82 -0.02 0.63 -10.18
CA PRO A 82 0.50 -0.15 -9.07
C PRO A 82 1.02 0.76 -7.96
N GLY A 83 0.51 0.56 -6.75
CA GLY A 83 0.90 1.33 -5.57
C GLY A 83 0.30 0.75 -4.29
N GLY A 84 0.51 1.45 -3.18
CA GLY A 84 0.07 1.04 -1.84
C GLY A 84 -1.44 0.93 -1.66
N TYR A 85 -1.83 0.20 -0.61
CA TYR A 85 -3.22 0.01 -0.22
C TYR A 85 -3.84 1.26 0.44
N CYS A 86 -3.03 2.04 1.16
CA CYS A 86 -3.54 3.14 1.99
C CYS A 86 -3.79 4.42 1.17
N PRO A 87 -5.03 4.91 1.06
CA PRO A 87 -5.38 5.98 0.13
C PRO A 87 -4.83 7.35 0.54
N THR A 88 -4.56 7.59 1.81
CA THR A 88 -4.05 8.87 2.32
C THR A 88 -2.52 8.98 2.22
N VAL A 89 -1.83 7.93 1.79
CA VAL A 89 -0.38 7.96 1.55
C VAL A 89 -0.07 8.87 0.36
N GLY A 90 0.86 9.80 0.55
CA GLY A 90 1.26 10.77 -0.48
C GLY A 90 2.29 10.21 -1.45
N VAL A 91 2.12 10.49 -2.75
CA VAL A 91 2.94 9.90 -3.82
C VAL A 91 4.39 10.36 -3.78
N GLY A 92 4.67 11.56 -3.24
CA GLY A 92 6.03 12.10 -3.14
C GLY A 92 6.97 11.15 -2.38
N GLY A 93 6.59 10.74 -1.17
CA GLY A 93 7.35 9.78 -0.38
C GLY A 93 7.20 8.35 -0.91
N HIS A 94 5.96 7.93 -1.20
CA HIS A 94 5.66 6.55 -1.57
C HIS A 94 6.39 6.06 -2.82
N PHE A 95 6.35 6.85 -3.90
CA PHE A 95 7.01 6.48 -5.15
C PHE A 95 8.53 6.54 -5.01
N SER A 96 9.03 7.50 -4.22
CA SER A 96 10.48 7.65 -4.04
C SER A 96 11.12 6.55 -3.21
N GLY A 97 10.33 5.85 -2.38
CA GLY A 97 10.74 4.66 -1.62
C GLY A 97 10.36 3.34 -2.29
N GLY A 98 9.93 3.35 -3.56
CA GLY A 98 9.49 2.14 -4.28
C GLY A 98 7.97 2.04 -4.37
N GLY A 99 7.33 1.66 -3.26
CA GLY A 99 5.87 1.57 -3.13
C GLY A 99 5.27 0.31 -3.75
N TYR A 100 4.68 -0.57 -2.93
CA TYR A 100 4.06 -1.83 -3.37
C TYR A 100 2.62 -1.95 -2.89
N GLY A 101 1.83 -2.79 -3.57
CA GLY A 101 0.50 -3.18 -3.14
C GLY A 101 -0.11 -4.27 -4.03
N ALA A 102 -1.42 -4.20 -4.27
CA ALA A 102 -2.19 -5.29 -4.89
C ALA A 102 -1.63 -5.79 -6.22
N LEU A 103 -1.07 -4.88 -7.01
CA LEU A 103 -0.59 -5.14 -8.37
C LEU A 103 0.89 -5.52 -8.45
N MET A 104 1.59 -5.66 -7.32
CA MET A 104 3.04 -5.90 -7.30
C MET A 104 3.43 -7.15 -8.10
N ARG A 105 2.63 -8.23 -8.01
CA ARG A 105 2.92 -9.49 -8.72
C ARG A 105 2.73 -9.38 -10.24
N ASN A 106 1.85 -8.49 -10.69
CA ASN A 106 1.59 -8.26 -12.12
C ASN A 106 2.59 -7.26 -12.72
N TYR A 107 2.81 -6.13 -12.06
CA TYR A 107 3.45 -4.94 -12.63
C TYR A 107 4.63 -4.38 -11.83
N GLY A 108 5.01 -4.98 -10.69
CA GLY A 108 6.09 -4.48 -9.84
C GLY A 108 5.67 -3.30 -8.96
N LEU A 109 6.65 -2.48 -8.59
CA LEU A 109 6.46 -1.32 -7.71
C LEU A 109 5.85 -0.12 -8.45
N ALA A 110 5.36 0.85 -7.71
CA ALA A 110 5.01 2.16 -8.26
C ALA A 110 6.22 2.76 -9.00
N ALA A 111 7.40 2.70 -8.37
CA ALA A 111 8.67 3.18 -8.93
C ALA A 111 9.08 2.52 -10.26
N ASP A 112 8.72 1.26 -10.47
CA ASP A 112 9.01 0.54 -11.72
C ASP A 112 8.19 1.09 -12.90
N ASN A 113 7.08 1.77 -12.61
CA ASN A 113 6.11 2.27 -13.58
C ASN A 113 6.19 3.79 -13.78
N ILE A 114 7.27 4.42 -13.30
CA ILE A 114 7.57 5.85 -13.51
C ILE A 114 8.43 6.03 -14.76
N ILE A 115 8.02 6.95 -15.62
CA ILE A 115 8.68 7.19 -16.93
C ILE A 115 9.37 8.55 -17.03
N ASP A 116 9.02 9.51 -16.16
CA ASP A 116 9.64 10.83 -16.03
C ASP A 116 9.35 11.42 -14.64
N ALA A 117 10.00 12.52 -14.27
CA ALA A 117 9.78 13.23 -13.01
C ALA A 117 10.22 14.69 -13.12
N HIS A 118 9.64 15.57 -12.31
CA HIS A 118 10.20 16.90 -12.04
C HIS A 118 10.81 16.93 -10.65
N LEU A 119 12.08 17.27 -10.55
CA LEU A 119 12.82 17.41 -9.30
C LEU A 119 13.48 18.78 -9.20
N VAL A 120 13.50 19.38 -8.01
CA VAL A 120 14.28 20.58 -7.72
C VAL A 120 15.52 20.20 -6.92
N ASN A 121 16.69 20.46 -7.48
CA ASN A 121 17.97 20.11 -6.87
C ASN A 121 18.47 21.17 -5.86
N VAL A 122 19.65 20.93 -5.28
CA VAL A 122 20.28 21.82 -4.27
C VAL A 122 20.61 23.23 -4.75
N ASP A 123 20.62 23.47 -6.07
CA ASP A 123 20.84 24.78 -6.68
C ASP A 123 19.53 25.45 -7.12
N GLY A 124 18.38 24.87 -6.74
CA GLY A 124 17.08 25.40 -7.10
C GLY A 124 16.74 25.23 -8.59
N LYS A 125 17.44 24.37 -9.32
CA LYS A 125 17.13 24.06 -10.73
C LYS A 125 16.03 23.01 -10.79
N VAL A 126 15.02 23.24 -11.62
CA VAL A 126 13.99 22.25 -11.96
C VAL A 126 14.55 21.36 -13.05
N LEU A 127 14.53 20.05 -12.82
CA LEU A 127 15.04 19.03 -13.72
C LEU A 127 13.92 18.07 -14.08
N ASP A 128 13.76 17.81 -15.37
CA ASP A 128 13.06 16.65 -15.91
C ASP A 128 14.01 15.44 -16.00
N ARG A 129 13.54 14.25 -16.39
CA ARG A 129 14.40 13.06 -16.54
C ARG A 129 15.62 13.34 -17.41
N LYS A 130 15.42 14.02 -18.55
CA LYS A 130 16.49 14.30 -19.51
C LYS A 130 17.59 15.17 -18.90
N SER A 131 17.22 16.22 -18.19
CA SER A 131 18.16 17.17 -17.59
C SER A 131 18.74 16.71 -16.26
N MET A 132 18.07 15.82 -15.51
CA MET A 132 18.65 15.19 -14.32
C MET A 132 19.62 14.05 -14.64
N GLY A 133 19.49 13.42 -15.81
CA GLY A 133 20.26 12.24 -16.20
C GLY A 133 19.74 10.96 -15.57
N GLU A 134 20.17 9.82 -16.12
CA GLU A 134 19.61 8.51 -15.73
C GLU A 134 20.01 8.08 -14.32
N ASP A 135 21.18 8.50 -13.81
CA ASP A 135 21.63 8.15 -12.46
C ASP A 135 20.71 8.76 -11.40
N LEU A 136 20.39 10.05 -11.52
CA LEU A 136 19.48 10.72 -10.59
C LEU A 136 18.04 10.20 -10.77
N PHE A 137 17.61 9.96 -12.01
CA PHE A 137 16.30 9.37 -12.29
C PHE A 137 16.15 7.94 -11.74
N TRP A 138 17.23 7.15 -11.72
CA TRP A 138 17.27 5.86 -11.05
C TRP A 138 17.19 6.03 -9.52
N ALA A 139 18.01 6.91 -8.95
CA ALA A 139 18.12 7.09 -7.51
C ALA A 139 16.80 7.49 -6.84
N ILE A 140 16.04 8.39 -7.46
CA ILE A 140 14.77 8.85 -6.91
C ILE A 140 13.64 7.80 -6.99
N ARG A 141 13.83 6.68 -7.70
CA ARG A 141 12.82 5.62 -7.88
C ARG A 141 13.07 4.44 -6.93
N GLY A 142 13.29 4.73 -5.65
CA GLY A 142 13.48 3.72 -4.60
C GLY A 142 14.50 4.11 -3.53
N GLY A 143 15.38 5.08 -3.80
CA GLY A 143 16.44 5.51 -2.88
C GLY A 143 16.03 6.53 -1.83
N GLY A 144 14.73 6.89 -1.73
CA GLY A 144 14.23 7.93 -0.83
C GLY A 144 14.49 9.33 -1.39
N GLY A 145 13.42 10.01 -1.82
CA GLY A 145 13.50 11.31 -2.50
C GLY A 145 14.12 12.42 -1.64
N GLU A 146 13.98 12.31 -0.32
CA GLU A 146 14.54 13.21 0.67
C GLU A 146 16.08 13.35 0.61
N ASN A 147 16.78 12.38 0.01
CA ASN A 147 18.24 12.40 -0.14
C ASN A 147 18.71 13.23 -1.36
N PHE A 148 17.83 13.45 -2.33
CA PHE A 148 18.23 13.88 -3.67
C PHE A 148 17.66 15.23 -4.10
N GLY A 149 16.63 15.73 -3.42
CA GLY A 149 16.03 17.03 -3.68
C GLY A 149 14.56 17.08 -3.30
N ILE A 150 13.82 17.99 -3.92
CA ILE A 150 12.36 18.06 -3.76
C ILE A 150 11.70 17.65 -5.07
N ILE A 151 11.12 16.46 -5.09
CA ILE A 151 10.30 16.00 -6.20
C ILE A 151 9.00 16.79 -6.22
N ALA A 152 8.71 17.42 -7.35
CA ALA A 152 7.52 18.23 -7.57
C ALA A 152 6.42 17.44 -8.29
N ALA A 153 6.78 16.53 -9.21
CA ALA A 153 5.82 15.72 -9.95
C ALA A 153 6.45 14.43 -10.50
N TRP A 154 5.60 13.45 -10.78
CA TRP A 154 5.91 12.19 -11.42
C TRP A 154 5.13 12.04 -12.72
N LYS A 155 5.76 11.50 -13.76
CA LYS A 155 5.05 10.98 -14.91
C LYS A 155 4.97 9.47 -14.78
N ILE A 156 3.75 8.97 -14.64
CA ILE A 156 3.46 7.55 -14.43
C ILE A 156 2.93 6.91 -15.71
N ARG A 157 3.23 5.62 -15.90
CA ARG A 157 2.60 4.75 -16.89
C ARG A 157 1.44 4.01 -16.22
N LEU A 158 0.24 4.15 -16.78
CA LEU A 158 -0.95 3.45 -16.31
C LEU A 158 -0.90 1.98 -16.76
N VAL A 159 -1.52 1.11 -15.97
CA VAL A 159 -1.57 -0.33 -16.24
C VAL A 159 -3.00 -0.81 -16.40
N ALA A 160 -3.17 -1.89 -17.16
CA ALA A 160 -4.47 -2.50 -17.34
C ALA A 160 -4.90 -3.26 -16.06
N VAL A 161 -6.17 -3.14 -15.71
CA VAL A 161 -6.81 -3.91 -14.64
C VAL A 161 -8.09 -4.54 -15.20
N PRO A 162 -8.50 -5.72 -14.70
CA PRO A 162 -9.75 -6.31 -15.14
C PRO A 162 -10.93 -5.44 -14.68
N SER A 163 -11.99 -5.40 -15.48
CA SER A 163 -13.24 -4.72 -15.11
C SER A 163 -13.84 -5.27 -13.81
N ARG A 164 -13.54 -6.54 -13.50
CA ARG A 164 -13.93 -7.22 -12.27
C ARG A 164 -12.80 -8.07 -11.71
N ALA A 165 -12.59 -8.02 -10.40
CA ALA A 165 -11.74 -8.93 -9.65
C ALA A 165 -12.57 -9.70 -8.62
N THR A 166 -12.24 -10.98 -8.42
CA THR A 166 -12.83 -11.76 -7.33
C THR A 166 -11.99 -11.59 -6.07
N ILE A 167 -12.64 -11.25 -4.97
CA ILE A 167 -12.01 -11.15 -3.65
C ILE A 167 -12.66 -12.11 -2.66
N PHE A 168 -11.91 -12.53 -1.65
CA PHE A 168 -12.45 -13.06 -0.40
C PHE A 168 -11.61 -12.56 0.77
N SER A 169 -12.17 -12.59 1.98
CA SER A 169 -11.43 -12.40 3.24
C SER A 169 -12.06 -13.30 4.29
N VAL A 170 -11.40 -14.42 4.58
CA VAL A 170 -11.94 -15.46 5.47
C VAL A 170 -11.21 -15.46 6.81
N LYS A 171 -12.00 -15.44 7.89
CA LYS A 171 -11.53 -15.46 9.28
C LYS A 171 -11.34 -16.89 9.77
N ARG A 172 -10.23 -17.18 10.45
CA ARG A 172 -9.92 -18.46 11.08
C ARG A 172 -9.48 -18.21 12.53
N ASN A 173 -10.27 -18.72 13.47
CA ASN A 173 -10.08 -18.53 14.92
C ASN A 173 -10.06 -19.88 15.65
N MET A 174 -9.46 -20.89 15.01
CA MET A 174 -9.22 -22.20 15.60
C MET A 174 -8.05 -22.18 16.57
N GLU A 175 -7.78 -23.31 17.21
CA GLU A 175 -6.61 -23.51 18.06
C GLU A 175 -5.29 -23.18 17.30
N ILE A 176 -4.28 -22.68 18.03
CA ILE A 176 -3.09 -22.05 17.46
C ILE A 176 -2.30 -22.98 16.53
N HIS A 177 -2.19 -24.29 16.83
CA HIS A 177 -1.51 -25.24 15.94
C HIS A 177 -2.30 -25.46 14.65
N GLY A 178 -3.63 -25.48 14.71
CA GLY A 178 -4.48 -25.49 13.51
C GLY A 178 -4.24 -24.27 12.62
N LEU A 179 -4.11 -23.10 13.24
CA LEU A 179 -3.83 -21.85 12.53
C LEU A 179 -2.43 -21.83 11.91
N VAL A 180 -1.43 -22.34 12.62
CA VAL A 180 -0.05 -22.48 12.14
C VAL A 180 0.03 -23.44 10.96
N LYS A 181 -0.74 -24.53 10.93
CA LYS A 181 -0.82 -25.42 9.76
C LYS A 181 -1.33 -24.69 8.51
N LEU A 182 -2.34 -23.84 8.64
CA LEU A 182 -2.83 -23.00 7.54
C LEU A 182 -1.75 -22.00 7.10
N PHE A 183 -1.09 -21.34 8.03
CA PHE A 183 0.03 -20.45 7.71
C PHE A 183 1.16 -21.20 7.00
N ASN A 184 1.51 -22.41 7.47
CA ASN A 184 2.57 -23.22 6.89
C ASN A 184 2.25 -23.60 5.44
N LYS A 185 1.00 -23.98 5.17
CA LYS A 185 0.54 -24.22 3.81
C LYS A 185 0.62 -22.95 2.96
N TRP A 186 0.13 -21.82 3.48
CA TRP A 186 0.17 -20.51 2.80
C TRP A 186 1.60 -20.10 2.41
N GLN A 187 2.56 -20.09 3.33
CA GLN A 187 3.93 -19.63 3.05
C GLN A 187 4.64 -20.46 1.96
N ASN A 188 4.21 -21.71 1.76
CA ASN A 188 4.80 -22.63 0.78
C ASN A 188 4.18 -22.52 -0.63
N ILE A 189 3.02 -21.87 -0.78
CA ILE A 189 2.26 -21.85 -2.04
C ILE A 189 1.86 -20.44 -2.50
N ALA A 190 1.68 -19.47 -1.60
CA ALA A 190 1.12 -18.16 -1.94
C ALA A 190 1.93 -17.42 -3.00
N TYR A 191 3.26 -17.46 -2.90
CA TYR A 191 4.14 -16.82 -3.88
C TYR A 191 4.21 -17.55 -5.24
N LYS A 192 3.76 -18.81 -5.31
CA LYS A 192 3.86 -19.69 -6.49
C LYS A 192 2.66 -19.61 -7.43
N TYR A 193 1.55 -18.99 -7.01
CA TYR A 193 0.40 -18.81 -7.90
C TYR A 193 0.76 -17.99 -9.14
N ASP A 194 -0.04 -18.07 -10.20
CA ASP A 194 0.12 -17.16 -11.34
C ASP A 194 -0.11 -15.71 -10.91
N LYS A 195 0.42 -14.76 -11.70
CA LYS A 195 0.39 -13.32 -11.37
C LYS A 195 -1.01 -12.79 -11.06
N ASP A 196 -2.03 -13.46 -11.57
CA ASP A 196 -3.44 -13.09 -11.41
C ASP A 196 -4.02 -13.36 -10.02
N LEU A 197 -3.29 -14.02 -9.12
CA LEU A 197 -3.73 -14.25 -7.75
C LEU A 197 -2.76 -13.68 -6.72
N LEU A 198 -3.25 -12.80 -5.86
CA LEU A 198 -2.57 -12.36 -4.65
C LEU A 198 -3.28 -12.93 -3.43
N LEU A 199 -2.59 -13.76 -2.64
CA LEU A 199 -3.11 -14.35 -1.39
C LEU A 199 -2.30 -13.85 -0.21
N MET A 200 -2.91 -13.01 0.62
CA MET A 200 -2.29 -12.39 1.80
C MET A 200 -2.86 -12.98 3.08
N THR A 201 -2.15 -12.81 4.19
CA THR A 201 -2.66 -13.17 5.52
C THR A 201 -2.29 -12.16 6.60
N HIS A 202 -3.16 -11.97 7.59
CA HIS A 202 -2.85 -11.16 8.78
C HIS A 202 -3.39 -11.81 10.05
N PHE A 203 -2.72 -11.56 11.17
CA PHE A 203 -3.00 -12.12 12.47
C PHE A 203 -3.20 -11.01 13.49
N ILE A 204 -4.31 -11.08 14.22
CA ILE A 204 -4.66 -10.15 15.29
C ILE A 204 -5.30 -10.90 16.44
N THR A 205 -5.23 -10.34 17.64
CA THR A 205 -6.06 -10.80 18.76
C THR A 205 -7.43 -10.15 18.71
N ARG A 206 -8.45 -10.93 19.11
CA ARG A 206 -9.82 -10.45 19.31
C ARG A 206 -10.36 -11.04 20.61
N ASN A 207 -11.13 -10.23 21.34
CA ASN A 207 -11.89 -10.69 22.49
C ASN A 207 -13.12 -11.45 22.00
N ILE A 208 -13.27 -12.67 22.48
CA ILE A 208 -14.47 -13.50 22.29
C ILE A 208 -15.06 -13.83 23.66
N ILE A 209 -16.37 -14.08 23.69
CA ILE A 209 -17.03 -14.63 24.88
C ILE A 209 -16.98 -16.15 24.74
N ASP A 210 -16.38 -16.83 25.71
CA ASP A 210 -16.32 -18.29 25.72
C ASP A 210 -17.68 -18.92 26.11
N ASN A 211 -17.78 -20.24 26.02
CA ASN A 211 -19.01 -20.98 26.34
C ASN A 211 -19.42 -20.88 27.82
N GLN A 212 -18.56 -20.33 28.69
CA GLN A 212 -18.81 -20.08 30.11
C GLN A 212 -19.13 -18.59 30.39
N GLY A 213 -19.27 -17.76 29.34
CA GLY A 213 -19.55 -16.33 29.48
C GLY A 213 -18.33 -15.49 29.85
N LYS A 214 -17.11 -16.04 29.83
CA LYS A 214 -15.89 -15.30 30.15
C LYS A 214 -15.27 -14.70 28.90
N ASN A 215 -14.71 -13.50 29.06
CA ASN A 215 -13.89 -12.90 28.02
C ASN A 215 -12.59 -13.68 27.85
N LYS A 216 -12.37 -14.17 26.64
CA LYS A 216 -11.15 -14.84 26.22
C LYS A 216 -10.57 -14.13 25.01
N THR A 217 -9.33 -13.69 25.11
CA THR A 217 -8.58 -13.18 23.96
C THR A 217 -8.09 -14.37 23.14
N THR A 218 -8.29 -14.34 21.82
CA THR A 218 -7.79 -15.39 20.91
C THR A 218 -7.16 -14.78 19.66
N VAL A 219 -6.12 -15.42 19.14
CA VAL A 219 -5.51 -15.07 17.85
C VAL A 219 -6.42 -15.50 16.71
N HIS A 220 -6.67 -14.57 15.79
CA HIS A 220 -7.45 -14.77 14.58
C HIS A 220 -6.53 -14.55 13.39
N GLY A 221 -6.46 -15.53 12.48
CA GLY A 221 -5.88 -15.35 11.16
C GLY A 221 -6.94 -15.00 10.13
N TYR A 222 -6.62 -14.05 9.27
CA TYR A 222 -7.42 -13.70 8.11
C TYR A 222 -6.62 -14.05 6.86
N PHE A 223 -7.26 -14.71 5.91
CA PHE A 223 -6.68 -15.00 4.60
C PHE A 223 -7.50 -14.27 3.56
N SER A 224 -6.85 -13.38 2.83
CA SER A 224 -7.50 -12.46 1.90
C SER A 224 -6.93 -12.62 0.51
N CYS A 225 -7.78 -12.49 -0.50
CA CYS A 225 -7.42 -12.71 -1.89
C CYS A 225 -7.87 -11.58 -2.79
N ILE A 226 -7.03 -11.26 -3.78
CA ILE A 226 -7.41 -10.52 -4.99
C ILE A 226 -7.09 -11.42 -6.18
N PHE A 227 -8.09 -11.73 -6.99
CA PHE A 227 -7.96 -12.62 -8.14
C PHE A 227 -8.50 -11.97 -9.43
N HIS A 228 -7.67 -11.92 -10.48
CA HIS A 228 -8.05 -11.42 -11.79
C HIS A 228 -8.79 -12.50 -12.60
N GLY A 229 -9.96 -12.87 -12.13
CA GLY A 229 -10.82 -13.86 -12.78
C GLY A 229 -12.13 -14.03 -12.04
N GLY A 230 -12.98 -14.93 -12.55
CA GLY A 230 -14.30 -15.17 -11.99
C GLY A 230 -14.29 -16.07 -10.74
N VAL A 231 -15.37 -16.00 -9.96
CA VAL A 231 -15.52 -16.74 -8.70
C VAL A 231 -15.38 -18.25 -8.86
N ASP A 232 -15.88 -18.82 -9.96
CA ASP A 232 -15.85 -20.27 -10.18
C ASP A 232 -14.42 -20.77 -10.41
N SER A 233 -13.63 -20.03 -11.18
CA SER A 233 -12.22 -20.31 -11.40
C SER A 233 -11.42 -20.19 -10.10
N LEU A 234 -11.69 -19.15 -9.30
CA LEU A 234 -11.03 -18.97 -8.00
C LEU A 234 -11.33 -20.13 -7.05
N VAL A 235 -12.61 -20.49 -6.88
CA VAL A 235 -13.03 -21.57 -5.97
C VAL A 235 -12.44 -22.91 -6.41
N ASN A 236 -12.44 -23.21 -7.71
CA ASN A 236 -11.82 -24.41 -8.23
C ASN A 236 -10.30 -24.45 -7.97
N LEU A 237 -9.62 -23.32 -8.21
CA LEU A 237 -8.19 -23.19 -7.93
C LEU A 237 -7.89 -23.45 -6.45
N MET A 238 -8.60 -22.77 -5.54
CA MET A 238 -8.39 -22.90 -4.11
C MET A 238 -8.73 -24.31 -3.58
N ASN A 239 -9.77 -24.96 -4.09
CA ASN A 239 -10.09 -26.34 -3.74
C ASN A 239 -8.99 -27.32 -4.17
N LYS A 240 -8.24 -27.01 -5.23
CA LYS A 240 -7.14 -27.84 -5.71
C LYS A 240 -5.82 -27.55 -4.97
N SER A 241 -5.48 -26.29 -4.75
CA SER A 241 -4.16 -25.88 -4.23
C SER A 241 -4.12 -25.69 -2.73
N PHE A 242 -5.24 -25.28 -2.11
CA PHE A 242 -5.35 -24.97 -0.69
C PHE A 242 -6.73 -25.38 -0.10
N PRO A 243 -7.14 -26.66 -0.25
CA PRO A 243 -8.44 -27.14 0.22
C PRO A 243 -8.65 -26.95 1.72
N GLU A 244 -7.57 -26.98 2.50
CA GLU A 244 -7.60 -26.82 3.96
C GLU A 244 -8.09 -25.42 4.38
N LEU A 245 -7.96 -24.42 3.50
CA LEU A 245 -8.52 -23.10 3.75
C LEU A 245 -10.06 -23.13 3.67
N GLY A 246 -10.65 -24.02 2.87
CA GLY A 246 -12.10 -24.29 2.86
C GLY A 246 -12.98 -23.12 2.41
N ILE A 247 -12.53 -22.33 1.43
CA ILE A 247 -13.30 -21.20 0.89
C ILE A 247 -14.46 -21.69 0.00
N LYS A 248 -15.59 -20.97 0.03
CA LYS A 248 -16.79 -21.25 -0.75
C LYS A 248 -17.14 -20.06 -1.64
N LYS A 249 -18.02 -20.27 -2.64
CA LYS A 249 -18.54 -19.18 -3.48
C LYS A 249 -19.18 -18.06 -2.64
N THR A 250 -19.84 -18.42 -1.53
CA THR A 250 -20.46 -17.47 -0.59
C THR A 250 -19.47 -16.57 0.15
N ASP A 251 -18.19 -16.97 0.21
CA ASP A 251 -17.12 -16.16 0.82
C ASP A 251 -16.55 -15.12 -0.15
N CYS A 252 -16.91 -15.23 -1.44
CA CYS A 252 -16.31 -14.47 -2.52
C CYS A 252 -17.23 -13.33 -2.98
N LYS A 253 -16.62 -12.24 -3.45
CA LYS A 253 -17.31 -11.12 -4.11
C LYS A 253 -16.57 -10.73 -5.36
N GLU A 254 -17.30 -10.48 -6.43
CA GLU A 254 -16.74 -9.88 -7.63
C GLU A 254 -17.01 -8.37 -7.60
N LEU A 255 -15.93 -7.60 -7.60
CA LEU A 255 -15.95 -6.15 -7.44
C LEU A 255 -15.25 -5.50 -8.63
N SER A 256 -15.59 -4.24 -8.92
CA SER A 256 -14.75 -3.43 -9.81
C SER A 256 -13.35 -3.24 -9.21
N TRP A 257 -12.38 -2.78 -10.02
CA TRP A 257 -11.04 -2.53 -9.49
C TRP A 257 -11.01 -1.42 -8.43
N ILE A 258 -11.83 -0.37 -8.59
CA ILE A 258 -11.90 0.72 -7.61
C ILE A 258 -12.56 0.27 -6.30
N ASP A 259 -13.60 -0.57 -6.38
CA ASP A 259 -14.22 -1.17 -5.19
C ASP A 259 -13.24 -2.11 -4.47
N THR A 260 -12.43 -2.85 -5.22
CA THR A 260 -11.36 -3.69 -4.68
C THR A 260 -10.32 -2.84 -3.94
N THR A 261 -9.92 -1.71 -4.53
CA THR A 261 -9.03 -0.72 -3.89
C THR A 261 -9.60 -0.24 -2.55
N ILE A 262 -10.89 0.11 -2.50
CA ILE A 262 -11.55 0.58 -1.28
C ILE A 262 -11.63 -0.54 -0.24
N PHE A 263 -11.98 -1.76 -0.63
CA PHE A 263 -12.08 -2.91 0.27
C PHE A 263 -10.77 -3.17 1.03
N TYR A 264 -9.62 -3.00 0.36
CA TYR A 264 -8.30 -3.24 0.96
C TYR A 264 -7.64 -2.00 1.60
N SER A 265 -8.31 -0.84 1.60
CA SER A 265 -7.73 0.43 2.02
C SER A 265 -7.56 0.63 3.54
N GLY A 266 -8.31 -0.13 4.34
CA GLY A 266 -8.37 0.04 5.80
C GLY A 266 -9.19 1.25 6.28
N VAL A 267 -9.84 2.00 5.38
CA VAL A 267 -10.81 3.04 5.74
C VAL A 267 -12.12 2.34 6.18
N VAL A 268 -12.46 2.42 7.46
CA VAL A 268 -13.26 1.44 8.22
C VAL A 268 -14.79 1.48 7.95
N ASN A 269 -15.45 0.32 8.11
CA ASN A 269 -16.87 0.09 8.53
C ASN A 269 -18.06 0.39 7.59
N TYR A 270 -17.94 0.22 6.27
CA TYR A 270 -19.13 0.26 5.41
C TYR A 270 -19.80 -1.09 5.23
N ASN A 271 -21.14 -1.07 5.29
CA ASN A 271 -21.99 -2.12 4.77
C ASN A 271 -21.47 -2.50 3.38
N THR A 272 -21.12 -3.76 3.20
CA THR A 272 -20.31 -4.28 2.09
C THR A 272 -21.02 -4.32 0.72
N THR A 273 -21.93 -3.37 0.50
CA THR A 273 -22.89 -3.31 -0.59
C THR A 273 -22.95 -1.95 -1.29
N ASN A 274 -22.35 -0.87 -0.75
CA ASN A 274 -22.31 0.42 -1.45
C ASN A 274 -21.03 1.22 -1.10
N PHE A 275 -19.97 1.04 -1.89
CA PHE A 275 -18.74 1.82 -1.75
C PHE A 275 -18.93 3.20 -2.39
N GLN A 276 -18.87 4.26 -1.60
CA GLN A 276 -18.74 5.61 -2.14
C GLN A 276 -17.27 5.84 -2.46
N LYS A 277 -16.90 5.75 -3.75
CA LYS A 277 -15.51 5.89 -4.21
C LYS A 277 -14.91 7.26 -3.89
N GLU A 278 -15.74 8.26 -3.66
CA GLU A 278 -15.37 9.61 -3.23
C GLU A 278 -14.60 9.61 -1.90
N ILE A 279 -14.70 8.55 -1.09
CA ILE A 279 -13.88 8.39 0.13
C ILE A 279 -12.37 8.40 -0.19
N LEU A 280 -11.97 8.00 -1.40
CA LEU A 280 -10.57 8.06 -1.83
C LEU A 280 -10.04 9.50 -1.97
N LEU A 281 -10.95 10.48 -2.08
CA LEU A 281 -10.62 11.91 -2.10
C LEU A 281 -10.52 12.51 -0.70
N ASP A 282 -11.02 11.83 0.33
CA ASP A 282 -10.95 12.31 1.71
C ASP A 282 -9.54 12.09 2.30
N ARG A 283 -8.77 13.17 2.38
CA ARG A 283 -7.41 13.18 2.96
C ARG A 283 -7.39 12.97 4.48
N SER A 284 -8.55 13.07 5.13
CA SER A 284 -8.75 12.80 6.56
C SER A 284 -9.38 11.44 6.86
N ALA A 285 -9.64 10.63 5.83
CA ALA A 285 -10.26 9.33 5.96
C ALA A 285 -9.45 8.38 6.86
N GLY A 286 -10.19 7.52 7.56
CA GLY A 286 -9.63 6.56 8.52
C GLY A 286 -9.35 7.19 9.89
N GLN A 287 -8.77 6.40 10.79
CA GLN A 287 -8.43 6.84 12.14
C GLN A 287 -6.91 6.89 12.29
N LYS A 288 -6.39 8.04 12.75
CA LYS A 288 -4.98 8.17 13.12
C LYS A 288 -4.77 7.52 14.47
N VAL A 289 -3.83 6.60 14.54
CA VAL A 289 -3.40 5.92 15.77
C VAL A 289 -1.89 6.06 15.87
N ALA A 290 -1.36 6.11 17.10
CA ALA A 290 0.07 5.90 17.29
C ALA A 290 0.39 4.45 16.88
N PHE A 291 1.44 4.26 16.09
CA PHE A 291 1.86 2.95 15.64
C PHE A 291 3.38 2.85 15.60
N SER A 292 3.89 1.63 15.71
CA SER A 292 5.28 1.27 15.39
C SER A 292 5.21 0.08 14.45
N ILE A 293 5.96 0.14 13.35
CA ILE A 293 5.97 -0.91 12.33
C ILE A 293 7.40 -1.30 11.98
N LYS A 294 7.62 -2.60 11.80
CA LYS A 294 8.86 -3.19 11.28
C LYS A 294 8.49 -4.23 10.23
N LEU A 295 9.39 -4.48 9.28
CA LEU A 295 9.18 -5.39 8.17
C LEU A 295 10.42 -6.25 7.94
N ASP A 296 10.20 -7.53 7.65
CA ASP A 296 11.22 -8.50 7.26
C ASP A 296 10.87 -9.18 5.93
N TYR A 297 11.88 -9.65 5.21
CA TYR A 297 11.72 -10.47 4.01
C TYR A 297 12.04 -11.94 4.30
N VAL A 298 11.12 -12.83 3.95
CA VAL A 298 11.25 -14.27 4.20
C VAL A 298 11.67 -14.99 2.91
N LYS A 299 12.86 -15.61 2.92
CA LYS A 299 13.38 -16.39 1.77
C LYS A 299 13.20 -17.91 1.93
N LYS A 300 12.99 -18.38 3.15
CA LYS A 300 12.78 -19.80 3.48
C LYS A 300 11.60 -19.90 4.43
N PRO A 301 10.74 -20.94 4.30
CA PRO A 301 9.62 -21.12 5.20
C PRO A 301 10.04 -21.08 6.67
N ILE A 302 9.34 -20.29 7.46
CA ILE A 302 9.55 -20.20 8.91
C ILE A 302 9.03 -21.50 9.54
N PRO A 303 9.81 -22.16 10.42
CA PRO A 303 9.37 -23.37 11.12
C PRO A 303 8.07 -23.14 11.89
N GLU A 304 7.19 -24.14 11.91
CA GLU A 304 5.89 -24.04 12.62
C GLU A 304 6.06 -23.66 14.10
N THR A 305 7.06 -24.24 14.76
CA THR A 305 7.39 -23.94 16.17
C THR A 305 7.78 -22.49 16.39
N ALA A 306 8.39 -21.82 15.41
CA ALA A 306 8.70 -20.40 15.48
C ALA A 306 7.47 -19.53 15.24
N ILE A 307 6.57 -19.94 14.33
CA ILE A 307 5.30 -19.22 14.08
C ILE A 307 4.38 -19.29 15.30
N VAL A 308 4.30 -20.43 15.98
CA VAL A 308 3.57 -20.53 17.27
C VAL A 308 4.07 -19.46 18.23
N LYS A 309 5.39 -19.37 18.45
CA LYS A 309 5.98 -18.36 19.33
C LYS A 309 5.69 -16.93 18.87
N ILE A 310 5.74 -16.64 17.57
CA ILE A 310 5.42 -15.32 17.04
C ILE A 310 3.95 -14.97 17.29
N LEU A 311 3.03 -15.91 17.07
CA LEU A 311 1.60 -15.69 17.30
C LEU A 311 1.26 -15.59 18.79
N GLU A 312 1.96 -16.32 19.66
CA GLU A 312 1.83 -16.21 21.12
C GLU A 312 2.17 -14.80 21.63
N LYS A 313 3.11 -14.11 20.98
CA LYS A 313 3.44 -12.72 21.32
C LYS A 313 2.28 -11.76 21.14
N LEU A 314 1.30 -12.06 20.29
CA LEU A 314 0.12 -11.22 20.10
C LEU A 314 -0.79 -11.15 21.34
N TYR A 315 -0.58 -12.03 22.33
CA TYR A 315 -1.26 -11.95 23.62
C TYR A 315 -0.58 -10.98 24.61
N GLU A 316 0.65 -10.56 24.35
CA GLU A 316 1.35 -9.55 25.15
C GLU A 316 0.71 -8.16 24.87
N GLU A 317 0.37 -7.38 25.91
CA GLU A 317 -0.46 -6.16 25.81
C GLU A 317 0.12 -5.07 24.87
N ASP A 318 1.42 -5.12 24.57
CA ASP A 318 2.14 -4.14 23.74
C ASP A 318 2.33 -4.55 22.27
N VAL A 319 1.87 -5.76 21.87
CA VAL A 319 2.10 -6.29 20.52
C VAL A 319 0.85 -6.10 19.65
N GLY A 320 0.95 -5.20 18.66
CA GLY A 320 -0.09 -4.93 17.68
C GLY A 320 -0.32 -6.06 16.66
N ALA A 321 -1.04 -5.76 15.58
CA ALA A 321 -1.33 -6.70 14.49
C ALA A 321 -0.07 -7.12 13.71
N GLY A 322 0.00 -8.40 13.29
CA GLY A 322 0.99 -8.88 12.33
C GLY A 322 0.36 -9.05 10.94
N MET A 323 0.99 -8.53 9.87
CA MET A 323 0.54 -8.70 8.49
C MET A 323 1.64 -9.36 7.65
N TYR A 324 1.27 -10.37 6.87
CA TYR A 324 2.15 -11.11 5.96
C TYR A 324 1.57 -11.06 4.54
N VAL A 325 2.36 -10.55 3.61
CA VAL A 325 1.97 -10.31 2.22
C VAL A 325 2.74 -11.25 1.31
#